data_AF-A0A961MU52-F1
#
_entry.id   AF-A0A961MU52-F1
#
_cell.length_a   1.000
_cell.length_b   1.000
_cell.length_c   1.000
_cell.angle_alpha   90.00
_cell.angle_beta   90.00
_cell.angle_gamma   90.00
#
_symmetry.space_group_name_H-M   'P 1'
#
loop_
_entity.id
_entity.type
_entity.pdbx_description
1 polymer ?
#
loop_
_entity_poly.entity_id
_entity_poly.type
_entity_poly.pdbx_seq_one_letter_code
_entity_poly.pdbx_strand_id
1 'polypeptide(L)' 'MARKPKTIITCAVTGAIHTPTMSDALPYTYDQIAEQAIAAAEAGASILHLH' A
#
# COMPACT_ATOMS: atom_id res chain seq x y z
N MET A 1 -0.07 33.01 -8.63
CA MET A 1 0.39 31.98 -7.66
C MET A 1 1.06 30.84 -8.43
N ALA A 2 2.18 30.30 -7.95
CA ALA A 2 2.84 29.16 -8.59
C ALA A 2 1.95 27.90 -8.48
N ARG A 3 1.94 27.06 -9.53
CA ARG A 3 1.17 25.81 -9.55
C ARG A 3 1.76 24.86 -8.51
N LYS A 4 0.96 24.41 -7.53
CA LYS A 4 1.42 23.39 -6.59
C LYS A 4 1.72 22.08 -7.37
N PRO A 5 2.88 21.45 -7.14
CA PRO A 5 3.16 20.14 -7.72
C PRO A 5 2.14 19.12 -7.21
N LYS A 6 1.84 18.11 -8.03
CA LYS A 6 0.96 17.01 -7.61
C LYS A 6 1.70 16.18 -6.55
N THR A 7 1.01 15.85 -5.46
CA THR A 7 1.56 14.98 -4.41
C THR A 7 1.55 13.54 -4.89
N ILE A 8 2.67 12.85 -4.72
CA ILE A 8 2.79 11.41 -4.92
C ILE A 8 2.52 10.74 -3.58
N ILE A 9 1.61 9.78 -3.57
CA ILE A 9 1.31 8.94 -2.41
C ILE A 9 1.74 7.52 -2.75
N THR A 10 2.65 6.98 -1.94
CA THR A 10 3.11 5.59 -2.05
C THR A 10 2.49 4.77 -0.93
N CYS A 11 1.92 3.61 -1.25
CA CYS A 11 1.51 2.61 -0.27
C CYS A 11 2.50 1.44 -0.28
N ALA A 12 3.14 1.17 0.85
CA ALA A 12 3.91 -0.04 1.08
C ALA A 12 2.99 -1.08 1.72
N VAL A 13 2.64 -2.12 0.97
CA VAL A 13 1.46 -2.95 1.28
C VAL A 13 1.70 -3.93 2.42
N THR A 14 2.86 -4.60 2.46
CA THR A 14 3.15 -5.64 3.45
C THR A 14 4.47 -5.43 4.19
N GLY A 15 5.58 -5.26 3.46
CA GLY A 15 6.91 -5.17 4.06
C GLY A 15 7.51 -6.53 4.42
N ALA A 16 8.63 -6.50 5.15
CA ALA A 16 9.31 -7.71 5.65
C ALA A 16 9.61 -7.65 7.16
N ILE A 17 9.07 -6.65 7.87
CA ILE A 17 9.33 -6.42 9.30
C ILE A 17 8.21 -6.97 10.18
N HIS A 18 6.96 -6.74 9.81
CA HIS A 18 5.81 -7.25 10.55
C HIS A 18 5.56 -8.73 10.22
N THR A 19 5.07 -9.48 11.21
CA THR A 19 4.67 -10.89 11.04
C THR A 19 3.16 -11.04 11.24
N PRO A 20 2.53 -12.11 10.70
CA PRO A 20 1.08 -12.29 10.80
C PRO A 20 0.53 -12.30 12.23
N THR A 21 1.34 -12.68 13.22
CA THR A 21 0.94 -12.67 14.64
C THR A 21 0.86 -11.27 15.25
N MET A 22 1.36 -10.24 14.57
CA MET A 22 1.36 -8.86 15.06
C MET A 22 0.09 -8.10 14.67
N SER A 23 -0.61 -8.53 13.61
CA SER A 23 -1.84 -7.88 13.14
C SER A 23 -2.62 -8.79 12.21
N ASP A 24 -3.93 -8.94 12.47
CA ASP A 24 -4.87 -9.63 11.58
C ASP A 24 -5.06 -8.90 10.24
N ALA A 25 -4.68 -7.62 10.16
CA ALA A 25 -4.78 -6.81 8.95
C ALA A 25 -3.55 -6.90 8.05
N LEU A 26 -2.47 -7.57 8.47
CA LEU A 26 -1.26 -7.70 7.65
C LEU A 26 -1.54 -8.60 6.44
N PRO A 27 -1.50 -8.09 5.20
CA PRO A 27 -1.64 -8.94 4.02
C PRO A 27 -0.38 -9.78 3.85
N TYR A 28 -0.50 -11.11 3.82
CA TYR A 28 0.64 -12.02 3.65
C TYR A 28 0.41 -13.10 2.59
N THR A 29 -0.84 -13.33 2.17
CA THR A 29 -1.14 -14.17 1.00
C THR A 29 -1.16 -13.32 -0.27
N TYR A 30 -0.97 -13.96 -1.44
CA TYR A 30 -0.97 -13.25 -2.72
C TYR A 30 -2.28 -12.50 -2.99
N ASP A 31 -3.42 -13.14 -2.69
CA ASP A 31 -4.74 -12.53 -2.90
C ASP A 31 -4.97 -11.33 -1.99
N GLN A 32 -4.56 -11.42 -0.72
CA GLN A 32 -4.66 -10.31 0.23
C GLN A 32 -3.80 -9.12 -0.22
N ILE A 33 -2.57 -9.37 -0.68
CA ILE A 33 -1.68 -8.32 -1.17
C ILE A 33 -2.29 -7.65 -2.40
N ALA A 34 -2.82 -8.43 -3.35
CA ALA A 34 -3.46 -7.89 -4.55
C ALA A 34 -4.69 -7.04 -4.20
N GLU A 35 -5.57 -7.54 -3.32
CA GLU A 35 -6.78 -6.83 -2.89
C GLU A 35 -6.44 -5.49 -2.22
N GLN A 36 -5.52 -5.50 -1.23
CA GLN A 36 -5.14 -4.26 -0.54
C GLN A 36 -4.36 -3.30 -1.45
N ALA A 37 -3.55 -3.80 -2.38
CA ALA A 37 -2.85 -2.96 -3.36
C ALA A 37 -3.83 -2.23 -4.28
N ILE A 38 -4.86 -2.91 -4.77
CA ILE A 38 -5.93 -2.31 -5.59
C ILE A 38 -6.71 -1.29 -4.76
N ALA A 39 -7.12 -1.65 -3.55
CA ALA A 39 -7.84 -0.73 -2.65
C ALA A 39 -7.01 0.53 -2.35
N ALA A 40 -5.69 0.40 -2.14
CA ALA A 40 -4.81 1.53 -1.93
C ALA A 40 -4.74 2.45 -3.16
N ALA A 41 -4.71 1.89 -4.37
CA ALA A 41 -4.72 2.65 -5.61
C ALA A 41 -6.07 3.39 -5.80
N GLU A 42 -7.20 2.73 -5.56
CA GLU A 42 -8.54 3.33 -5.60
C GLU A 42 -8.70 4.45 -4.56
N ALA A 43 -8.06 4.31 -3.40
CA ALA A 43 -8.02 5.34 -2.36
C ALA A 43 -7.10 6.54 -2.69
N GLY A 44 -6.30 6.46 -3.77
CA GLY A 44 -5.48 7.56 -4.27
C GLY A 44 -3.97 7.36 -4.13
N ALA A 45 -3.49 6.16 -3.78
CA ALA A 45 -2.07 5.85 -3.91
C ALA A 45 -1.67 5.82 -5.39
N SER A 46 -0.68 6.64 -5.75
CA SER A 46 -0.15 6.72 -7.11
C SER A 46 1.00 5.74 -7.36
N ILE A 47 1.55 5.13 -6.29
CA ILE A 47 2.65 4.16 -6.34
C ILE A 47 2.36 3.06 -5.31
N LEU A 48 2.66 1.82 -5.67
CA LEU A 48 2.62 0.66 -4.79
C LEU A 48 4.05 0.12 -4.60
N HIS A 49 4.45 -0.06 -3.35
CA HIS A 49 5.71 -0.69 -2.98
C HIS A 49 5.43 -2.12 -2.49
N LEU A 50 6.01 -3.11 -3.17
CA LEU A 50 5.75 -4.53 -2.96
C LEU A 50 7.02 -5.23 -2.48
N HIS A 51 6.83 -6.23 -1.63
CA HIS A 51 7.86 -7.15 -1.14
C HIS A 51 7.56 -8.56 -1.64
#